data_AF-A0A831YGI4-F1
#
_entry.id   AF-A0A831YGI4-F1
#
_cell.length_a   1.000
_cell.length_b   1.000
_cell.length_c   1.000
_cell.angle_alpha   90.00
_cell.angle_beta   90.00
_cell.angle_gamma   90.00
#
_symmetry.space_group_name_H-M   'P 1'
#
loop_
_entity.id
_entity.type
_entity.pdbx_description
1 polymer ?
#
loop_
_entity_poly.entity_id
_entity_poly.type
_entity_poly.pdbx_seq_one_letter_code
_entity_poly.pdbx_strand_id
1 'polypeptide(L)'
;MTVAGFGLAREVLRYAVEELEKAVKLGDILLYRNAADKVFLALVIAVNAYIAAVEGVEPTSHAERRKILRKMGREDLRALYSDLMKTLHEEAFYQGIYQPDEVQYAVKKVEEVIAQLEEEVGRRRGPPAPQ
;
A
#
# COMPACT_ATOMS: atom_id res chain seq x y z
N MET A 1 -11.09 -14.63 3.23
CA MET A 1 -10.94 -13.34 2.53
C MET A 1 -9.54 -12.71 2.63
N THR A 2 -8.75 -12.94 3.69
CA THR A 2 -7.46 -12.22 3.90
C THR A 2 -6.34 -12.54 2.89
N VAL A 3 -6.21 -13.79 2.43
CA VAL A 3 -5.16 -14.21 1.46
C VAL A 3 -5.39 -13.55 0.09
N ALA A 4 -6.64 -13.33 -0.30
CA ALA A 4 -6.99 -12.65 -1.55
C ALA A 4 -6.59 -11.15 -1.54
N GLY A 5 -6.59 -10.51 -0.36
CA GLY A 5 -6.26 -9.09 -0.24
C GLY A 5 -4.79 -8.78 -0.53
N PHE A 6 -3.86 -9.54 0.04
CA PHE A 6 -2.43 -9.35 -0.26
C PHE A 6 -2.07 -9.73 -1.69
N GLY A 7 -2.69 -10.78 -2.25
CA GLY A 7 -2.55 -11.13 -3.67
C GLY A 7 -2.97 -9.98 -4.59
N LEU A 8 -4.13 -9.38 -4.33
CA LEU A 8 -4.60 -8.21 -5.08
C LEU A 8 -3.67 -7.00 -4.92
N ALA A 9 -3.18 -6.72 -3.71
CA ALA A 9 -2.23 -5.63 -3.48
C ALA A 9 -0.95 -5.77 -4.33
N ARG A 10 -0.39 -7.00 -4.40
CA ARG A 10 0.79 -7.29 -5.24
C ARG A 10 0.50 -7.15 -6.74
N GLU A 11 -0.68 -7.59 -7.16
CA GLU A 11 -1.11 -7.44 -8.55
C GLU A 11 -1.24 -5.97 -8.94
N VAL A 12 -1.92 -5.17 -8.12
CA VAL A 12 -2.05 -3.72 -8.33
C VAL A 12 -0.69 -3.03 -8.35
N LEU A 13 0.20 -3.38 -7.41
CA LEU A 13 1.56 -2.83 -7.36
C LEU A 13 2.34 -3.16 -8.64
N ARG A 14 2.28 -4.40 -9.13
CA ARG A 14 2.95 -4.81 -10.37
C ARG A 14 2.50 -3.95 -11.56
N TYR A 15 1.20 -3.80 -11.77
CA TYR A 15 0.68 -2.94 -12.84
C TYR A 15 1.12 -1.48 -12.66
N ALA A 16 1.10 -0.97 -11.43
CA ALA A 16 1.52 0.40 -11.15
C ALA A 16 3.00 0.63 -11.49
N VAL A 17 3.89 -0.33 -11.18
CA VAL A 17 5.31 -0.25 -11.50
C VAL A 17 5.54 -0.28 -13.02
N GLU A 18 4.88 -1.18 -13.74
CA GLU A 18 4.97 -1.26 -15.21
C GLU A 18 4.52 0.07 -15.86
N GLU A 19 3.41 0.64 -15.38
CA GLU A 19 2.90 1.94 -15.86
C GLU A 19 3.83 3.09 -15.51
N LEU A 20 4.41 3.09 -14.31
CA LEU A 20 5.33 4.14 -13.86
C LEU A 20 6.62 4.14 -14.70
N GLU A 21 7.20 2.97 -14.96
CA GLU A 21 8.36 2.84 -15.83
C GLU A 21 8.07 3.35 -17.23
N LYS A 22 6.90 3.01 -17.78
CA LYS A 22 6.46 3.49 -19.09
C LYS A 22 6.26 5.01 -19.07
N ALA A 23 5.65 5.56 -18.03
CA ALA A 23 5.42 6.99 -17.89
C ALA A 23 6.72 7.78 -17.88
N VAL A 24 7.71 7.34 -17.09
CA VAL A 24 9.04 7.97 -17.01
C VAL A 24 9.76 7.91 -18.36
N LYS A 25 9.73 6.75 -19.05
CA LYS A 25 10.36 6.59 -20.37
C LYS A 25 9.74 7.50 -21.45
N LEU A 26 8.43 7.71 -21.38
CA LEU A 26 7.68 8.50 -22.37
C LEU A 26 7.53 9.98 -22.01
N GLY A 27 7.90 10.38 -20.79
CA GLY A 27 7.56 11.70 -20.26
C GLY A 27 6.06 11.94 -20.10
N ASP A 28 5.27 10.88 -19.95
CA ASP A 28 3.81 10.95 -19.81
C ASP A 28 3.44 11.28 -18.36
N ILE A 29 3.26 12.57 -18.09
CA ILE A 29 2.95 13.06 -16.74
C ILE A 29 1.60 12.56 -16.23
N LEU A 30 0.59 12.38 -17.10
CA LEU A 30 -0.71 11.90 -16.66
C LEU A 30 -0.62 10.43 -16.25
N LEU A 31 0.06 9.61 -17.05
CA LEU A 31 0.30 8.21 -16.71
C LEU A 31 1.13 8.10 -15.42
N TYR A 32 2.15 8.95 -15.24
CA TYR A 32 2.97 8.98 -14.03
C TYR A 32 2.11 9.20 -12.78
N ARG A 33 1.22 10.21 -12.82
CA ARG A 33 0.32 10.54 -11.70
C ARG A 33 -0.61 9.38 -11.37
N ASN A 34 -1.22 8.79 -12.39
CA ASN A 34 -2.12 7.65 -12.23
C ASN A 34 -1.40 6.42 -11.69
N ALA A 35 -0.18 6.16 -12.16
CA ALA A 35 0.64 5.05 -11.68
C ALA A 35 1.04 5.24 -10.22
N ALA A 36 1.46 6.46 -9.82
CA ALA A 36 1.78 6.77 -8.43
C ALA A 36 0.58 6.56 -7.49
N ASP A 37 -0.62 6.99 -7.88
CA ASP A 37 -1.84 6.73 -7.09
C ASP A 37 -2.15 5.23 -6.98
N LYS A 38 -1.88 4.47 -8.05
CA LYS A 38 -2.08 3.02 -8.08
C LYS A 38 -1.09 2.28 -7.17
N VAL A 39 0.13 2.79 -6.98
CA VAL A 39 1.05 2.32 -5.93
C VAL A 39 0.44 2.55 -4.54
N PHE A 40 -0.16 3.72 -4.30
CA PHE A 40 -0.83 3.99 -3.04
C PHE A 40 -2.06 3.11 -2.82
N LEU A 41 -2.82 2.81 -3.88
CA LEU A 41 -3.94 1.86 -3.83
C LEU A 41 -3.48 0.47 -3.37
N ALA A 42 -2.32 -0.01 -3.84
CA ALA A 42 -1.76 -1.28 -3.36
C ALA A 42 -1.52 -1.27 -1.84
N LEU A 43 -0.96 -0.18 -1.31
CA LEU A 43 -0.78 0.01 0.13
C LEU A 43 -2.13 0.00 0.88
N VAL A 44 -3.12 0.70 0.35
CA VAL A 44 -4.48 0.74 0.92
C VAL A 44 -5.08 -0.66 1.02
N ILE A 45 -4.99 -1.45 -0.05
CA ILE A 45 -5.52 -2.82 -0.10
C ILE A 45 -4.80 -3.71 0.93
N ALA A 46 -3.48 -3.62 1.02
CA ALA A 46 -2.71 -4.39 1.99
C ALA A 46 -3.00 -4.02 3.44
N VAL A 47 -3.13 -2.73 3.74
CA VAL A 47 -3.52 -2.25 5.08
C VAL A 47 -4.94 -2.68 5.44
N ASN A 48 -5.87 -2.66 4.48
CA ASN A 48 -7.21 -3.20 4.68
C ASN A 48 -7.17 -4.70 4.98
N ALA A 49 -6.41 -5.48 4.19
CA ALA A 49 -6.27 -6.91 4.41
C ALA A 49 -5.67 -7.24 5.79
N TYR A 50 -4.66 -6.47 6.21
CA TYR A 50 -4.04 -6.60 7.53
C TYR A 50 -5.03 -6.27 8.66
N ILE A 51 -5.71 -5.13 8.59
CA ILE A 51 -6.72 -4.74 9.60
C ILE A 51 -7.84 -5.78 9.67
N ALA A 52 -8.36 -6.24 8.53
CA ALA A 52 -9.40 -7.25 8.48
C ALA A 52 -8.93 -8.59 9.07
N ALA A 53 -7.66 -8.95 8.88
CA ALA A 53 -7.09 -10.17 9.45
C ALA A 53 -6.90 -10.10 10.97
N VAL A 54 -6.57 -8.94 11.52
CA VAL A 54 -6.25 -8.78 12.94
C VAL A 54 -7.45 -8.36 13.78
N GLU A 55 -8.27 -7.42 13.28
CA GLU A 55 -9.37 -6.80 14.02
C GLU A 55 -10.75 -7.27 13.54
N GLY A 56 -10.83 -7.99 12.40
CA GLY A 56 -12.10 -8.47 11.85
C GLY A 56 -13.00 -7.37 11.28
N VAL A 57 -12.45 -6.17 11.01
CA VAL A 57 -13.18 -5.01 10.47
C VAL A 57 -12.57 -4.54 9.15
N GLU A 58 -13.38 -3.89 8.30
CA GLU A 58 -12.93 -3.31 7.04
C GLU A 58 -13.06 -1.77 7.07
N PRO A 59 -11.95 -1.01 6.95
CA PRO A 59 -12.00 0.44 7.00
C PRO A 59 -12.39 1.05 5.66
N THR A 60 -13.18 2.13 5.73
CA THR A 60 -13.81 2.81 4.60
C THR A 60 -13.09 4.09 4.19
N SER A 61 -12.29 4.70 5.07
CA SER A 61 -11.63 5.99 4.82
C SER A 61 -10.17 6.01 5.30
N HIS A 62 -9.37 6.95 4.80
CA HIS A 62 -7.99 7.13 5.28
C HIS A 62 -7.95 7.51 6.77
N ALA A 63 -8.90 8.32 7.24
CA ALA A 63 -9.02 8.68 8.65
C ALA A 63 -9.34 7.46 9.52
N GLU A 64 -10.22 6.58 9.06
CA GLU A 64 -10.57 5.35 9.76
C GLU A 64 -9.41 4.37 9.83
N ARG A 65 -8.69 4.14 8.72
CA ARG A 65 -7.45 3.33 8.71
C ARG A 65 -6.48 3.82 9.78
N ARG A 66 -6.18 5.12 9.80
CA ARG A 66 -5.25 5.70 10.78
C ARG A 66 -5.74 5.57 12.22
N LYS A 67 -7.05 5.72 12.46
CA LYS A 67 -7.67 5.56 13.78
C LYS A 67 -7.54 4.12 14.27
N ILE A 68 -7.78 3.14 13.40
CA ILE A 68 -7.67 1.72 13.75
C ILE A 68 -6.21 1.35 14.02
N LEU A 69 -5.28 1.72 13.13
CA LEU A 69 -3.84 1.47 13.32
C LEU A 69 -3.33 2.02 14.66
N ARG A 70 -3.77 3.22 15.06
CA ARG A 70 -3.46 3.78 16.39
C ARG A 70 -3.98 2.90 17.53
N LYS A 71 -5.24 2.45 17.45
CA LYS A 71 -5.84 1.58 18.47
C LYS A 71 -5.13 0.22 18.57
N MET A 72 -4.62 -0.29 17.46
CA MET A 72 -3.82 -1.51 17.40
C MET A 72 -2.40 -1.34 17.97
N GLY A 73 -1.99 -0.12 18.36
CA GLY A 73 -0.62 0.19 18.75
C GLY A 73 0.38 0.19 17.59
N ARG A 74 -0.09 0.19 16.34
CA ARG A 74 0.72 0.20 15.10
C ARG A 74 0.97 1.63 14.62
N GLU A 75 1.53 2.45 15.51
CA GLU A 75 1.85 3.85 15.20
C GLU A 75 2.93 3.96 14.11
N ASP A 76 3.81 2.96 14.01
CA ASP A 76 4.78 2.76 12.93
C ASP A 76 4.09 2.71 11.55
N LEU A 77 3.12 1.82 11.40
CA LEU A 77 2.37 1.64 10.16
C LEU A 77 1.46 2.84 9.88
N ARG A 78 0.88 3.43 10.95
CA ARG A 78 0.06 4.64 10.82
C ARG A 78 0.87 5.82 10.26
N ALA A 79 2.07 6.03 10.77
CA ALA A 79 2.96 7.11 10.32
C ALA A 79 3.43 6.87 8.89
N LEU A 80 3.89 5.65 8.58
CA LEU A 80 4.34 5.28 7.24
C LEU A 80 3.21 5.38 6.20
N TYR A 81 1.99 4.97 6.55
CA TYR A 81 0.83 5.15 5.68
C TYR A 81 0.58 6.62 5.34
N SER A 82 0.67 7.51 6.33
CA SER A 82 0.51 8.96 6.13
C SER A 82 1.62 9.57 5.27
N ASP A 83 2.85 9.10 5.46
CA ASP A 83 4.03 9.57 4.70
C ASP A 83 3.94 9.17 3.22
N LEU A 84 3.59 7.91 2.95
CA LEU A 84 3.41 7.39 1.60
C LEU A 84 2.17 8.00 0.91
N MET A 85 1.09 8.27 1.66
CA MET A 85 -0.08 9.00 1.15
C MET A 85 0.30 10.39 0.67
N LYS A 86 1.11 11.12 1.45
CA LYS A 86 1.57 12.46 1.07
C LYS A 86 2.32 12.41 -0.26
N THR A 87 3.30 11.53 -0.39
CA THR A 87 4.14 11.42 -1.60
C THR A 87 3.34 10.97 -2.83
N LEU A 88 2.62 9.85 -2.72
CA LEU A 88 2.02 9.18 -3.88
C LEU A 88 0.65 9.77 -4.26
N HIS A 89 -0.18 10.08 -3.27
CA HIS A 89 -1.58 10.47 -3.49
C HIS A 89 -1.75 11.99 -3.49
N GLU A 90 -1.17 12.69 -2.51
CA GLU A 90 -1.34 14.15 -2.42
C GLU A 90 -0.42 14.89 -3.40
N GLU A 91 0.89 14.66 -3.33
CA GLU A 91 1.89 15.41 -4.09
C GLU A 91 1.95 14.95 -5.56
N ALA A 92 2.19 13.66 -5.81
CA ALA A 92 2.26 13.16 -7.19
C ALA A 92 0.89 13.21 -7.86
N PHE A 93 -0.12 12.51 -7.33
CA PHE A 93 -1.41 12.40 -8.02
C PHE A 93 -2.23 13.69 -8.02
N TYR A 94 -2.54 14.31 -6.88
CA TYR A 94 -3.41 15.49 -6.84
C TYR A 94 -2.69 16.79 -7.25
N GLN A 95 -1.52 17.06 -6.69
CA GLN A 95 -0.80 18.32 -6.94
C GLN A 95 0.00 18.29 -8.25
N GLY A 96 0.33 17.10 -8.77
CA GLY A 96 1.09 16.96 -10.01
C GLY A 96 2.59 17.24 -9.85
N ILE A 97 3.12 17.11 -8.63
CA ILE A 97 4.54 17.26 -8.36
C ILE A 97 5.29 16.08 -8.98
N TYR A 98 6.23 16.38 -9.88
CA TYR A 98 7.06 15.40 -10.54
C TYR A 98 8.38 15.20 -9.79
N GLN A 99 8.45 14.14 -8.99
CA GLN A 99 9.62 13.73 -8.20
C GLN A 99 9.83 12.21 -8.33
N PRO A 100 10.39 11.73 -9.46
CA PRO A 100 10.49 10.31 -9.75
C PRO A 100 11.33 9.53 -8.73
N ASP A 101 12.36 10.15 -8.15
CA ASP A 101 13.21 9.50 -7.14
C ASP A 101 12.43 9.20 -5.85
N GLU A 102 11.62 10.16 -5.37
CA GLU A 102 10.76 9.99 -4.20
C GLU A 102 9.66 8.96 -4.45
N VAL A 103 9.05 8.95 -5.64
CA VAL A 103 8.05 7.93 -6.00
C VAL A 103 8.68 6.55 -6.11
N GLN A 104 9.90 6.41 -6.67
CA GLN A 104 10.61 5.13 -6.70
C GLN A 104 10.98 4.63 -5.30
N TYR A 105 11.37 5.54 -4.40
CA TYR A 105 11.59 5.20 -3.00
C TYR A 105 10.28 4.71 -2.33
N ALA A 106 9.17 5.43 -2.55
CA ALA A 106 7.87 5.06 -2.04
C ALA A 106 7.38 3.69 -2.56
N VAL A 107 7.63 3.36 -3.84
CA VAL A 107 7.33 2.04 -4.43
C VAL A 107 8.02 0.92 -3.63
N LYS A 108 9.33 1.05 -3.39
CA LYS A 108 10.09 0.05 -2.62
C LYS A 108 9.53 -0.10 -1.21
N LYS A 109 9.18 1.02 -0.56
CA LYS A 109 8.57 1.00 0.77
C LYS A 109 7.21 0.32 0.79
N VAL A 110 6.37 0.54 -0.23
CA VAL A 110 5.08 -0.18 -0.35
C VAL A 110 5.30 -1.67 -0.54
N GLU A 111 6.26 -2.09 -1.39
CA GLU A 111 6.60 -3.50 -1.57
C GLU A 111 7.04 -4.18 -0.27
N GLU A 112 7.96 -3.54 0.47
CA GLU A 112 8.44 -4.00 1.78
C GLU A 112 7.30 -4.16 2.78
N VAL A 113 6.41 -3.16 2.88
CA VAL A 113 5.28 -3.18 3.81
C VAL A 113 4.31 -4.30 3.47
N ILE A 114 3.96 -4.49 2.19
CA ILE A 114 3.06 -5.57 1.77
C ILE A 114 3.62 -6.92 2.23
N ALA A 115 4.90 -7.17 1.98
CA ALA A 115 5.55 -8.41 2.38
C ALA A 115 5.56 -8.60 3.91
N GLN A 116 5.90 -7.55 4.67
CA GLN A 116 5.93 -7.61 6.13
C GLN A 116 4.55 -7.90 6.74
N LEU A 117 3.49 -7.23 6.25
CA LEU A 117 2.13 -7.42 6.75
C LEU A 117 1.60 -8.82 6.42
N GLU A 118 1.88 -9.34 5.23
CA GLU A 118 1.51 -10.69 4.83
C GLU A 118 2.20 -11.75 5.71
N GLU A 119 3.50 -11.58 5.96
CA GLU A 119 4.27 -12.48 6.84
C GLU A 119 3.76 -12.43 8.30
N GLU A 120 3.46 -11.24 8.82
CA GLU A 120 2.91 -11.07 10.16
C GLU A 120 1.56 -11.79 10.32
N VAL A 121 0.67 -11.65 9.33
CA VAL A 121 -0.62 -12.35 9.32
C VAL A 121 -0.42 -13.87 9.20
N GLY A 122 0.53 -14.31 8.38
CA GLY A 122 0.90 -15.72 8.25
C GLY A 122 1.35 -16.34 9.56
N ARG A 123 2.25 -15.66 10.29
CA ARG A 123 2.75 -16.12 11.60
C ARG A 123 1.66 -16.22 12.66
N ARG A 124 0.68 -15.30 12.65
CA ARG A 124 -0.45 -15.30 13.60
C ARG A 124 -1.42 -16.47 13.40
N ARG A 125 -1.47 -17.07 12.20
CA ARG A 125 -2.36 -18.22 11.92
C ARG A 125 -1.83 -19.57 12.44
N GLY A 126 -0.55 -19.66 12.83
CA GLY A 126 0.09 -20.92 13.18
C GLY A 126 0.26 -21.86 11.98
N PRO A 127 1.08 -22.94 12.08
CA PRO A 127 1.12 -23.98 11.06
C PRO A 127 -0.25 -24.69 10.98
N PRO A 128 -0.66 -25.19 9.79
CA PRO A 128 -1.86 -26.02 9.69
C PRO A 128 -1.70 -27.24 10.63
N ALA A 129 -2.79 -27.61 11.32
CA ALA A 129 -2.80 -28.80 12.15
C ALA A 129 -2.37 -30.02 11.30
N PRO A 130 -1.53 -30.93 11.84
CA PRO A 130 -1.19 -32.16 11.13
C PRO A 130 -2.49 -32.91 10.80
N GLN A 131 -2.62 -33.31 9.53
CA GLN A 131 -3.72 -34.13 9.02
C GLN A 131 -3.67 -35.55 9.60
#